data_AF-A0ABD2QWM2-F1
#
_entry.id   AF-A0ABD2QWM2-F1
#
_cell.length_a   1.000
_cell.length_b   1.000
_cell.length_c   1.000
_cell.angle_alpha   90.00
_cell.angle_beta   90.00
_cell.angle_gamma   90.00
#
_symmetry.space_group_name_H-M   'P 1'
#
loop_
_entity.id
_entity.type
_entity.pdbx_description
1 polymer ?
#
loop_
_entity_poly.entity_id
_entity_poly.type
_entity_poly.pdbx_seq_one_letter_code
_entity_poly.pdbx_strand_id
1 'polypeptide(L)'
;MSASWLFSTPCSKLNHHLRRRNHRLSFSPGFLFSGTGKQMVTTSSASSSSNRGAFTTLKERVTFEKEIKKSKFIAIAGHIPDEGSAQSFLSEVRDPRATHNCWAYKVGEQYRTNDDGEPSGTAGKPIHSAIASSGLDRIMVVVIRHFGGIKLGTGGLVRAYGGVAAECLRNAPTCLIKSKVPMGLEVSFELLGVLYHQLQSFQAEDIKQDYDTGKDGVTMVTFKADFDRVQGLEEAIKANCSRDIVFYKR
;
A
#
# COMPACT_ATOMS: atom_id res chain seq x y z
N MET A 1 55.15 -18.70 9.51
CA MET A 1 56.52 -18.22 9.22
C MET A 1 56.48 -17.53 7.87
N SER A 2 56.88 -16.25 7.87
CA SER A 2 57.41 -15.37 6.81
C SER A 2 56.96 -15.51 5.35
N ALA A 3 56.94 -14.47 4.50
CA ALA A 3 56.96 -13.00 4.62
C ALA A 3 57.00 -12.46 3.16
N SER A 4 56.23 -11.42 2.89
CA SER A 4 56.56 -10.20 2.11
C SER A 4 57.13 -10.21 0.68
N TRP A 5 57.05 -8.99 0.12
CA TRP A 5 57.57 -8.38 -1.11
C TRP A 5 56.54 -8.20 -2.24
N LEU A 6 56.44 -7.07 -2.97
CA LEU A 6 56.46 -5.62 -2.73
C LEU A 6 56.38 -4.96 -4.13
N PHE A 7 55.71 -3.80 -4.21
CA PHE A 7 55.87 -2.69 -5.18
C PHE A 7 55.66 -2.87 -6.70
N SER A 8 54.71 -2.12 -7.27
CA SER A 8 55.01 -0.83 -7.94
C SER A 8 53.80 -0.17 -8.62
N THR A 9 53.58 1.12 -8.31
CA THR A 9 52.87 2.13 -9.10
C THR A 9 53.79 2.75 -10.17
N PRO A 10 53.26 3.37 -11.24
CA PRO A 10 53.12 4.85 -11.30
C PRO A 10 51.82 5.30 -11.99
N CYS A 11 51.10 6.35 -11.54
CA CYS A 11 51.33 7.81 -11.66
C CYS A 11 50.82 8.45 -12.96
N SER A 12 50.32 9.70 -12.82
CA SER A 12 49.80 10.67 -13.81
C SER A 12 48.28 10.62 -14.06
N LYS A 13 47.49 11.71 -13.99
CA LYS A 13 47.77 13.14 -13.82
C LYS A 13 46.49 13.86 -13.34
N LEU A 14 46.69 14.80 -12.41
CA LEU A 14 45.81 15.94 -12.11
C LEU A 14 45.55 16.80 -13.37
N ASN A 15 44.37 17.41 -13.49
CA ASN A 15 44.27 18.86 -13.29
C ASN A 15 42.85 19.42 -13.13
N HIS A 16 42.78 20.34 -12.17
CA HIS A 16 41.71 21.27 -11.83
C HIS A 16 41.34 22.22 -12.98
N HIS A 17 40.08 22.70 -13.01
CA HIS A 17 39.83 24.11 -12.75
C HIS A 17 38.34 24.45 -12.52
N LEU A 18 38.04 24.86 -11.28
CA LEU A 18 37.00 25.85 -11.01
C LEU A 18 37.47 27.22 -11.53
N ARG A 19 36.54 28.00 -12.10
CA ARG A 19 36.60 29.47 -11.97
C ARG A 19 35.20 30.12 -12.10
N ARG A 20 34.90 30.90 -11.07
CA ARG A 20 33.80 31.88 -10.95
C ARG A 20 33.86 32.96 -12.06
N ARG A 21 32.71 33.56 -12.41
CA ARG A 21 32.50 35.03 -12.37
C ARG A 21 31.03 35.45 -12.61
N ASN A 22 30.61 36.41 -11.80
CA ASN A 22 29.38 37.22 -11.87
C ASN A 22 29.31 38.05 -13.16
N HIS A 23 28.11 38.45 -13.61
CA HIS A 23 27.82 39.83 -14.06
C HIS A 23 26.31 40.15 -14.13
N ARG A 24 25.95 41.25 -13.43
CA ARG A 24 25.04 42.37 -13.78
C ARG A 24 23.54 42.16 -14.13
N LEU A 25 22.73 42.67 -13.20
CA LEU A 25 21.58 43.59 -13.33
C LEU A 25 21.23 44.13 -14.74
N SER A 26 19.93 44.09 -15.06
CA SER A 26 19.22 45.23 -15.69
C SER A 26 17.75 45.26 -15.25
N PHE A 27 17.28 46.46 -14.96
CA PHE A 27 15.97 46.86 -14.46
C PHE A 27 15.25 47.58 -15.61
N SER A 28 13.94 47.41 -15.78
CA SER A 28 12.99 48.48 -16.16
C SER A 28 11.54 47.98 -16.25
N PRO A 29 10.54 48.89 -16.13
CA PRO A 29 9.31 48.65 -15.38
C PRO A 29 8.03 48.69 -16.22
N GLY A 30 6.92 48.30 -15.58
CA GLY A 30 5.59 48.84 -15.88
C GLY A 30 4.58 47.78 -16.31
N PHE A 31 3.60 47.49 -15.44
CA PHE A 31 2.18 47.65 -15.77
C PHE A 31 1.37 47.58 -14.47
N LEU A 32 0.72 48.70 -14.16
CA LEU A 32 -0.31 48.85 -13.14
C LEU A 32 -1.58 48.15 -13.61
N PHE A 33 -2.20 47.32 -12.76
CA PHE A 33 -3.64 47.14 -12.77
C PHE A 33 -4.16 46.91 -11.35
N SER A 34 -4.98 47.86 -10.89
CA SER A 34 -5.78 47.81 -9.69
C SER A 34 -7.04 46.96 -9.92
N GLY A 35 -7.46 46.15 -8.95
CA GLY A 35 -8.74 45.44 -9.05
C GLY A 35 -9.06 44.54 -7.86
N THR A 36 -9.53 45.17 -6.78
CA THR A 36 -10.57 44.71 -5.83
C THR A 36 -10.87 43.20 -5.69
N GLY A 37 -10.58 42.68 -4.49
CA GLY A 37 -11.55 41.96 -3.65
C GLY A 37 -12.20 40.69 -4.19
N LYS A 38 -11.71 39.54 -3.69
CA LYS A 38 -12.52 38.51 -3.02
C LYS A 38 -11.58 37.44 -2.45
N GLN A 39 -11.44 37.43 -1.12
CA GLN A 39 -10.96 36.25 -0.41
C GLN A 39 -11.94 35.12 -0.71
N MET A 40 -11.49 34.14 -1.48
CA MET A 40 -12.22 32.89 -1.63
C MET A 40 -11.63 31.93 -0.59
N VAL A 41 -12.38 31.79 0.49
CA VAL A 41 -12.20 30.76 1.51
C VAL A 41 -12.19 29.42 0.77
N THR A 42 -11.02 28.81 0.61
CA THR A 42 -10.93 27.40 0.25
C THR A 42 -11.36 26.62 1.48
N THR A 43 -12.67 26.40 1.61
CA THR A 43 -13.22 25.34 2.44
C THR A 43 -12.56 24.05 1.99
N SER A 44 -11.64 23.56 2.83
CA SER A 44 -11.12 22.21 2.80
C SER A 44 -12.29 21.24 2.95
N SER A 45 -12.82 20.79 1.81
CA SER A 45 -13.71 19.64 1.75
C SER A 45 -12.86 18.38 2.00
N ALA A 46 -12.48 18.19 3.26
CA ALA A 46 -11.98 16.93 3.77
C ALA A 46 -13.19 15.99 3.92
N SER A 47 -13.48 15.25 2.85
CA SER A 47 -14.40 14.11 2.91
C SER A 47 -13.85 12.98 2.06
N SER A 48 -12.67 12.48 2.42
CA SER A 48 -12.28 11.10 2.14
C SER A 48 -12.32 10.35 3.45
N SER A 49 -13.49 9.80 3.78
CA SER A 49 -13.59 8.70 4.74
C SER A 49 -12.88 7.49 4.13
N SER A 50 -11.55 7.51 4.17
CA SER A 50 -10.73 6.37 3.78
C SER A 50 -11.18 5.19 4.61
N ASN A 51 -11.44 4.09 3.94
CA ASN A 51 -11.94 2.84 4.50
C ASN A 51 -10.84 2.18 5.36
N ARG A 52 -10.42 2.84 6.45
CA ARG A 52 -9.32 2.40 7.33
C ARG A 52 -9.66 1.10 8.07
N GLY A 53 -10.94 0.72 8.06
CA GLY A 53 -11.47 -0.41 8.80
C GLY A 53 -11.63 -1.72 8.03
N ALA A 54 -11.70 -1.68 6.70
CA ALA A 54 -11.86 -2.89 5.90
C ALA A 54 -11.44 -2.68 4.44
N PHE A 55 -10.91 -3.72 3.82
CA PHE A 55 -10.57 -3.73 2.40
C PHE A 55 -10.80 -5.11 1.79
N THR A 56 -11.10 -5.16 0.50
CA THR A 56 -11.23 -6.42 -0.24
C THR A 56 -9.90 -6.73 -0.92
N THR A 57 -9.43 -7.96 -0.79
CA THR A 57 -8.20 -8.45 -1.44
C THR A 57 -8.46 -9.77 -2.16
N LEU A 58 -7.44 -10.27 -2.84
CA LEU A 58 -7.41 -11.59 -3.45
C LEU A 58 -7.29 -12.68 -2.38
N LYS A 59 -8.15 -13.70 -2.47
CA LYS A 59 -8.12 -14.85 -1.56
C LYS A 59 -6.94 -15.77 -1.85
N GLU A 60 -6.58 -15.90 -3.13
CA GLU A 60 -5.47 -16.74 -3.61
C GLU A 60 -4.86 -16.13 -4.87
N ARG A 61 -3.76 -16.72 -5.33
CA ARG A 61 -3.08 -16.30 -6.57
C ARG A 61 -3.95 -16.68 -7.77
N VAL A 62 -4.05 -15.76 -8.73
CA VAL A 62 -4.83 -15.94 -9.95
C VAL A 62 -3.95 -15.70 -11.16
N THR A 63 -4.14 -16.52 -12.19
CA THR A 63 -3.43 -16.41 -13.46
C THR A 63 -4.42 -16.29 -14.60
N PHE A 64 -4.14 -15.40 -15.54
CA PHE A 64 -4.91 -15.26 -16.78
C PHE A 64 -3.95 -15.06 -17.95
N GLU A 65 -4.21 -15.77 -19.05
CA GLU A 65 -3.40 -15.71 -20.26
C GLU A 65 -4.21 -15.25 -21.46
N LYS A 66 -3.61 -14.43 -22.32
CA LYS A 66 -4.17 -14.03 -23.60
C LYS A 66 -3.09 -13.80 -24.65
N GLU A 67 -3.35 -14.30 -25.86
CA GLU A 67 -2.53 -13.96 -27.02
C GLU A 67 -3.11 -12.73 -27.75
N ILE A 68 -2.25 -11.76 -28.08
CA ILE A 68 -2.59 -10.55 -28.82
C ILE A 68 -1.53 -10.32 -29.90
N LYS A 69 -1.93 -10.44 -31.17
CA LYS A 69 -1.01 -10.30 -32.33
C LYS A 69 0.25 -11.15 -32.18
N LYS A 70 0.10 -12.45 -31.90
CA LYS A 70 1.18 -13.42 -31.64
C LYS A 70 2.01 -13.19 -30.37
N SER A 71 1.84 -12.06 -29.68
CA SER A 71 2.45 -11.84 -28.37
C SER A 71 1.59 -12.52 -27.30
N LYS A 72 2.23 -13.34 -26.47
CA LYS A 72 1.60 -13.99 -25.32
C LYS A 72 1.73 -13.10 -24.09
N PHE A 73 0.62 -12.85 -23.41
CA PHE A 73 0.55 -12.09 -22.16
C PHE A 73 -0.02 -12.98 -21.06
N ILE A 74 0.68 -13.07 -19.93
CA ILE A 74 0.29 -13.86 -18.76
C ILE A 74 0.23 -12.90 -17.57
N ALA A 75 -0.96 -12.58 -17.08
CA ALA A 75 -1.16 -11.84 -15.84
C ALA A 75 -1.20 -12.81 -14.66
N ILE A 76 -0.37 -12.56 -13.65
CA ILE A 76 -0.39 -13.24 -12.36
C ILE A 76 -0.68 -12.19 -11.29
N ALA A 77 -1.78 -12.36 -10.57
CA ALA A 77 -2.23 -11.48 -9.51
C ALA A 77 -2.21 -12.20 -8.16
N GLY A 78 -1.89 -11.48 -7.09
CA GLY A 78 -1.95 -12.05 -5.73
C GLY A 78 -1.94 -10.99 -4.64
N HIS A 79 -2.29 -11.43 -3.43
CA HIS A 79 -2.24 -10.59 -2.23
C HIS A 79 -0.80 -10.31 -1.80
N ILE A 80 -0.53 -9.06 -1.42
CA ILE A 80 0.70 -8.65 -0.74
C ILE A 80 0.33 -7.84 0.52
N PRO A 81 0.75 -8.25 1.73
CA PRO A 81 0.31 -7.58 2.96
C PRO A 81 0.90 -6.17 3.11
N ASP A 82 2.08 -5.93 2.56
CA ASP A 82 2.84 -4.69 2.65
C ASP A 82 3.73 -4.50 1.41
N GLU A 83 4.35 -3.32 1.30
CA GLU A 83 5.25 -2.98 0.19
C GLU A 83 6.52 -3.84 0.13
N GLY A 84 7.04 -4.26 1.29
CA GLY A 84 8.24 -5.10 1.38
C GLY A 84 8.02 -6.49 0.75
N SER A 85 6.78 -6.98 0.80
CA SER A 85 6.37 -8.25 0.19
C SER A 85 6.33 -8.22 -1.35
N ALA A 86 6.29 -7.04 -1.98
CA ALA A 86 6.16 -6.92 -3.43
C ALA A 86 7.36 -7.53 -4.19
N GLN A 87 8.58 -7.33 -3.67
CA GLN A 87 9.78 -7.87 -4.33
C GLN A 87 9.86 -9.40 -4.23
N SER A 88 9.44 -9.96 -3.09
CA SER A 88 9.33 -11.42 -2.91
C SER A 88 8.31 -11.99 -3.90
N PHE A 89 7.12 -11.39 -3.99
CA PHE A 89 6.10 -11.81 -4.95
C PHE A 89 6.61 -11.78 -6.40
N LEU A 90 7.27 -10.68 -6.80
CA LEU A 90 7.86 -10.57 -8.14
C LEU A 90 8.90 -11.66 -8.40
N SER A 91 9.74 -11.97 -7.41
CA SER A 91 10.77 -13.00 -7.55
C SER A 91 10.21 -14.41 -7.74
N GLU A 92 9.04 -14.69 -7.13
CA GLU A 92 8.36 -15.98 -7.24
C GLU A 92 7.71 -16.19 -8.60
N VAL A 93 7.17 -15.13 -9.22
CA VAL A 93 6.31 -15.26 -10.40
C VAL A 93 6.96 -14.81 -11.71
N ARG A 94 8.07 -14.06 -11.66
CA ARG A 94 8.77 -13.60 -12.86
C ARG A 94 9.23 -14.80 -13.71
N ASP A 95 9.20 -14.62 -15.03
CA ASP A 95 9.86 -15.53 -15.96
C ASP A 95 11.14 -14.85 -16.51
N PRO A 96 12.34 -15.35 -16.16
CA PRO A 96 13.60 -14.85 -16.70
C PRO A 96 13.74 -14.99 -18.23
N ARG A 97 12.94 -15.84 -18.87
CA ARG A 97 12.94 -16.06 -20.33
C ARG A 97 11.93 -15.17 -21.06
N ALA A 98 11.08 -14.45 -20.33
CA ALA A 98 10.15 -13.52 -20.93
C ALA A 98 10.85 -12.28 -21.47
N THR A 99 10.20 -11.61 -22.41
CA THR A 99 10.70 -10.34 -22.95
C THR A 99 10.59 -9.24 -21.91
N HIS A 100 9.46 -9.19 -21.19
CA HIS A 100 9.20 -8.23 -20.13
C HIS A 100 8.32 -8.86 -19.03
N ASN A 101 8.60 -8.50 -17.78
CA ASN A 101 7.86 -8.83 -16.56
C ASN A 101 7.36 -7.53 -15.94
N CYS A 102 6.46 -6.83 -16.64
CA CYS A 102 5.92 -5.55 -16.19
C CYS A 102 4.99 -5.76 -14.99
N TRP A 103 4.92 -4.82 -14.06
CA TRP A 103 4.11 -5.02 -12.87
C TRP A 103 3.58 -3.71 -12.27
N ALA A 104 2.55 -3.86 -11.45
CA ALA A 104 2.11 -2.83 -10.54
C ALA A 104 1.58 -3.44 -9.24
N TYR A 105 1.66 -2.68 -8.16
CA TYR A 105 1.00 -3.03 -6.90
C TYR A 105 0.25 -1.83 -6.30
N LYS A 106 -0.68 -2.14 -5.39
CA LYS A 106 -1.37 -1.18 -4.54
C LYS A 106 -1.50 -1.74 -3.12
N VAL A 107 -1.09 -0.95 -2.13
CA VAL A 107 -1.19 -1.22 -0.70
C VAL A 107 -1.70 0.05 -0.01
N GLY A 108 -3.01 0.12 0.21
CA GLY A 108 -3.68 1.35 0.67
C GLY A 108 -3.51 2.48 -0.35
N GLU A 109 -2.99 3.61 0.13
CA GLU A 109 -2.66 4.78 -0.71
C GLU A 109 -1.32 4.63 -1.46
N GLN A 110 -0.48 3.66 -1.06
CA GLN A 110 0.82 3.44 -1.68
C GLN A 110 0.66 2.57 -2.91
N TYR A 111 1.29 2.98 -4.01
CA TYR A 111 1.31 2.20 -5.23
C TYR A 111 2.62 2.42 -5.98
N ARG A 112 3.00 1.43 -6.79
CA ARG A 112 4.16 1.53 -7.67
C ARG A 112 3.94 0.73 -8.93
N THR A 113 4.59 1.17 -10.00
CA THR A 113 4.51 0.56 -11.33
C THR A 113 5.90 0.39 -11.92
N ASN A 114 6.08 -0.62 -12.77
CA ASN A 114 7.30 -0.83 -13.53
C ASN A 114 6.98 -1.37 -14.92
N ASP A 115 7.56 -0.76 -15.95
CA ASP A 115 7.39 -1.13 -17.35
C ASP A 115 8.39 -2.21 -17.80
N ASP A 116 9.39 -2.57 -17.00
CA ASP A 116 10.40 -3.60 -17.28
C ASP A 116 11.02 -3.54 -18.71
N GLY A 117 11.35 -2.34 -19.17
CA GLY A 117 11.94 -2.14 -20.50
C GLY A 117 10.93 -1.93 -21.65
N GLU A 118 9.63 -2.04 -21.39
CA GLU A 118 8.62 -1.49 -22.30
C GLU A 118 8.72 0.04 -22.39
N PRO A 119 8.19 0.68 -23.46
CA PRO A 119 8.10 2.14 -23.53
C PRO A 119 7.40 2.72 -22.29
N SER A 120 7.95 3.80 -21.75
CA SER A 120 7.51 4.36 -20.47
C SER A 120 6.00 4.63 -20.44
N GLY A 121 5.34 4.13 -19.40
CA GLY A 121 3.92 4.29 -19.14
C GLY A 121 3.00 3.41 -19.99
N THR A 122 3.54 2.49 -20.80
CA THR A 122 2.72 1.63 -21.67
C THR A 122 2.33 0.28 -21.06
N ALA A 123 2.92 -0.10 -19.92
CA ALA A 123 2.64 -1.36 -19.25
C ALA A 123 2.24 -1.17 -17.78
N GLY A 124 3.15 -0.67 -16.95
CA GLY A 124 2.96 -0.55 -15.50
C GLY A 124 1.78 0.34 -15.12
N LYS A 125 1.64 1.52 -15.75
CA LYS A 125 0.50 2.43 -15.52
C LYS A 125 -0.85 1.78 -15.86
N PRO A 126 -1.03 1.18 -17.05
CA PRO A 126 -2.25 0.42 -17.38
C PRO A 126 -2.57 -0.71 -16.40
N ILE A 127 -1.56 -1.46 -15.92
CA ILE A 127 -1.76 -2.51 -14.90
C ILE A 127 -2.29 -1.89 -13.60
N HIS A 128 -1.70 -0.77 -13.15
CA HIS A 128 -2.19 -0.06 -11.96
C HIS A 128 -3.60 0.49 -12.15
N SER A 129 -3.94 1.03 -13.33
CA SER A 129 -5.30 1.47 -13.62
C SER A 129 -6.31 0.32 -13.50
N ALA A 130 -5.96 -0.89 -13.92
CA ALA A 130 -6.79 -2.07 -13.73
C ALA A 130 -6.98 -2.40 -12.23
N ILE A 131 -5.90 -2.36 -11.43
CA ILE A 131 -5.95 -2.54 -9.97
C ILE A 131 -6.84 -1.47 -9.31
N ALA A 132 -6.66 -0.19 -9.67
CA ALA A 132 -7.44 0.90 -9.10
C ALA A 132 -8.94 0.77 -9.41
N SER A 133 -9.27 0.30 -10.62
CA SER A 133 -10.67 0.09 -11.05
C SER A 133 -11.33 -1.16 -10.47
N SER A 134 -10.57 -2.13 -9.95
CA SER A 134 -11.13 -3.40 -9.46
C SER A 134 -11.77 -3.29 -8.06
N GLY A 135 -11.51 -2.21 -7.33
CA GLY A 135 -11.94 -2.05 -5.94
C GLY A 135 -11.13 -2.91 -4.95
N LEU A 136 -10.07 -3.59 -5.42
CA LEU A 136 -9.19 -4.38 -4.58
C LEU A 136 -8.07 -3.53 -3.97
N ASP A 137 -7.54 -4.01 -2.85
CA ASP A 137 -6.40 -3.41 -2.17
C ASP A 137 -5.47 -4.49 -1.63
N ARG A 138 -4.21 -4.11 -1.37
CA ARG A 138 -3.13 -5.00 -0.94
C ARG A 138 -2.86 -6.12 -1.91
N ILE A 139 -2.72 -5.77 -3.19
CA ILE A 139 -2.50 -6.72 -4.28
C ILE A 139 -1.37 -6.26 -5.20
N MET A 140 -0.75 -7.23 -5.84
CA MET A 140 0.21 -7.05 -6.91
C MET A 140 -0.25 -7.80 -8.15
N VAL A 141 0.00 -7.22 -9.33
CA VAL A 141 -0.20 -7.87 -10.62
C VAL A 141 1.09 -7.77 -11.42
N VAL A 142 1.60 -8.93 -11.85
CA VAL A 142 2.73 -9.06 -12.77
C VAL A 142 2.19 -9.55 -14.11
N VAL A 143 2.48 -8.83 -15.18
CA VAL A 143 2.13 -9.22 -16.55
C VAL A 143 3.40 -9.57 -17.30
N ILE A 144 3.57 -10.86 -17.53
CA ILE A 144 4.67 -11.46 -18.28
C ILE A 144 4.31 -11.40 -19.76
N ARG A 145 5.23 -10.91 -20.59
CA ARG A 145 5.06 -10.82 -22.03
C ARG A 145 6.16 -11.59 -22.75
N HIS A 146 5.75 -12.45 -23.69
CA HIS A 146 6.64 -12.99 -24.72
C HIS A 146 6.34 -12.29 -26.06
N PHE A 147 7.36 -11.67 -26.65
CA PHE A 147 7.22 -10.97 -27.92
C PHE A 147 6.97 -11.94 -29.08
N GLY A 148 5.91 -11.69 -29.86
CA GLY A 148 5.47 -12.55 -30.96
C GLY A 148 5.94 -12.15 -32.35
N GLY A 149 6.90 -11.23 -32.46
CA GLY A 149 7.38 -10.71 -33.75
C GLY A 149 6.56 -9.55 -34.34
N ILE A 150 5.36 -9.25 -33.81
CA ILE A 150 4.51 -8.15 -34.29
C ILE A 150 4.45 -7.03 -33.26
N LYS A 151 4.86 -5.81 -33.66
CA LYS A 151 4.77 -4.62 -32.80
C LYS A 151 3.32 -4.20 -32.59
N LEU A 152 2.94 -3.94 -31.34
CA LEU A 152 1.58 -3.51 -30.97
C LEU A 152 1.39 -1.97 -31.10
N GLY A 153 2.47 -1.20 -31.04
CA GLY A 153 2.45 0.26 -30.89
C GLY A 153 1.99 0.70 -29.49
N THR A 154 2.20 1.97 -29.14
CA THR A 154 1.93 2.52 -27.80
C THR A 154 0.50 2.24 -27.32
N GLY A 155 -0.51 2.59 -28.13
CA GLY A 155 -1.91 2.36 -27.77
C GLY A 155 -2.32 0.88 -27.79
N GLY A 156 -1.58 0.02 -28.49
CA GLY A 156 -1.78 -1.43 -28.45
C GLY A 156 -1.26 -2.05 -27.16
N LEU A 157 -0.07 -1.63 -26.70
CA LEU A 157 0.53 -2.07 -25.44
C LEU A 157 -0.34 -1.66 -24.25
N VAL A 158 -0.76 -0.40 -24.20
CA VAL A 158 -1.63 0.12 -23.13
C VAL A 158 -2.90 -0.72 -22.98
N ARG A 159 -3.57 -1.04 -24.10
CA ARG A 159 -4.78 -1.88 -24.09
C ARG A 159 -4.49 -3.33 -23.75
N ALA A 160 -3.36 -3.88 -24.20
CA ALA A 160 -2.98 -5.26 -23.91
C ALA A 160 -2.70 -5.45 -22.41
N TYR A 161 -1.81 -4.65 -21.83
CA TYR A 161 -1.43 -4.74 -20.42
C TYR A 161 -2.60 -4.47 -19.48
N GLY A 162 -3.31 -3.35 -19.68
CA GLY A 162 -4.46 -3.01 -18.86
C GLY A 162 -5.61 -4.02 -19.01
N GLY A 163 -5.88 -4.48 -20.23
CA GLY A 163 -6.94 -5.44 -20.52
C GLY A 163 -6.68 -6.80 -19.88
N VAL A 164 -5.46 -7.33 -20.02
CA VAL A 164 -5.08 -8.64 -19.45
C VAL A 164 -5.05 -8.60 -17.92
N ALA A 165 -4.54 -7.52 -17.32
CA ALA A 165 -4.64 -7.32 -15.87
C ALA A 165 -6.10 -7.24 -15.39
N ALA A 166 -6.95 -6.49 -16.10
CA ALA A 166 -8.35 -6.35 -15.72
C ALA A 166 -9.14 -7.66 -15.84
N GLU A 167 -8.90 -8.48 -16.88
CA GLU A 167 -9.49 -9.83 -16.99
C GLU A 167 -9.05 -10.75 -15.85
N CYS A 168 -7.76 -10.68 -15.48
CA CYS A 168 -7.21 -11.47 -14.38
C CYS A 168 -7.93 -11.15 -13.06
N LEU A 169 -8.14 -9.87 -12.77
CA LEU A 169 -8.80 -9.42 -11.54
C LEU A 169 -10.31 -9.65 -11.54
N ARG A 170 -10.99 -9.58 -12.70
CA ARG A 170 -12.44 -9.78 -12.80
C ARG A 170 -12.91 -11.15 -12.33
N ASN A 171 -12.15 -12.19 -12.65
CA ASN A 171 -12.52 -13.58 -12.35
C ASN A 171 -11.90 -14.09 -11.04
N ALA A 172 -11.28 -13.21 -10.27
CA ALA A 172 -10.49 -13.60 -9.13
C ALA A 172 -11.37 -13.85 -7.88
N PRO A 173 -11.15 -14.94 -7.13
CA PRO A 173 -11.77 -15.10 -5.82
C PRO A 173 -11.25 -14.05 -4.84
N THR A 174 -12.18 -13.33 -4.20
CA THR A 174 -11.87 -12.24 -3.28
C THR A 174 -12.28 -12.56 -1.85
N CYS A 175 -11.64 -11.92 -0.88
CA CYS A 175 -12.07 -11.93 0.51
C CYS A 175 -12.05 -10.51 1.10
N LEU A 176 -12.97 -10.24 2.03
CA LEU A 176 -13.00 -9.01 2.81
C LEU A 176 -12.10 -9.18 4.03
N ILE A 177 -11.12 -8.30 4.19
CA ILE A 177 -10.29 -8.20 5.39
C ILE A 177 -10.77 -7.00 6.20
N LYS A 178 -11.09 -7.25 7.47
CA LYS A 178 -11.40 -6.21 8.44
C LYS A 178 -10.16 -5.88 9.26
N SER A 179 -9.81 -4.61 9.32
CA SER A 179 -8.77 -4.10 10.22
C SER A 179 -9.20 -4.33 11.66
N LYS A 180 -8.29 -4.85 12.47
CA LYS A 180 -8.51 -4.99 13.91
C LYS A 180 -7.96 -3.77 14.64
N VAL A 181 -8.74 -3.24 15.56
CA VAL A 181 -8.40 -2.10 16.40
C VAL A 181 -7.96 -2.60 17.78
N PRO A 182 -6.75 -2.27 18.24
CA PRO A 182 -6.34 -2.55 19.60
C PRO A 182 -7.10 -1.64 20.57
N MET A 183 -7.67 -2.26 21.58
CA MET A 183 -8.50 -1.65 22.61
C MET A 183 -7.98 -2.05 23.98
N GLY A 184 -8.16 -1.18 24.96
CA GLY A 184 -7.89 -1.46 26.37
C GLY A 184 -8.94 -0.82 27.25
N LEU A 185 -9.24 -1.41 28.41
CA LEU A 185 -10.08 -0.81 29.42
C LEU A 185 -9.74 -1.32 30.82
N GLU A 186 -9.95 -0.46 31.81
CA GLU A 186 -9.89 -0.84 33.23
C GLU A 186 -11.25 -1.35 33.69
N VAL A 187 -11.29 -2.51 34.33
CA VAL A 187 -12.52 -3.13 34.83
C VAL A 187 -12.30 -3.69 36.24
N SER A 188 -13.35 -3.64 37.07
CA SER A 188 -13.35 -4.33 38.37
C SER A 188 -13.34 -5.85 38.19
N PHE A 189 -12.68 -6.58 39.08
CA PHE A 189 -12.67 -8.05 39.06
C PHE A 189 -14.08 -8.66 39.05
N GLU A 190 -15.04 -8.01 39.72
CA GLU A 190 -16.44 -8.46 39.79
C GLU A 190 -17.13 -8.52 38.43
N LEU A 191 -16.68 -7.68 37.49
CA LEU A 191 -17.30 -7.49 36.19
C LEU A 191 -16.56 -8.22 35.05
N LEU A 192 -15.46 -8.92 35.36
CA LEU A 192 -14.68 -9.65 34.37
C LEU A 192 -15.52 -10.69 33.62
N GLY A 193 -16.36 -11.45 34.32
CA GLY A 193 -17.21 -12.46 33.67
C GLY A 193 -18.12 -11.86 32.61
N VAL A 194 -18.72 -10.70 32.92
CA VAL A 194 -19.59 -9.95 31.99
C VAL A 194 -18.78 -9.42 30.82
N LEU A 195 -17.61 -8.85 31.07
CA LEU A 195 -16.71 -8.36 30.03
C LEU A 195 -16.30 -9.48 29.07
N TYR A 196 -15.81 -10.61 29.56
CA TYR A 196 -15.38 -11.73 28.71
C TYR A 196 -16.53 -12.27 27.85
N HIS A 197 -17.75 -12.31 28.38
CA HIS A 197 -18.93 -12.66 27.60
C HIS A 197 -19.15 -11.69 26.42
N GLN A 198 -19.05 -10.37 26.65
CA GLN A 198 -19.15 -9.38 25.58
C GLN A 198 -17.98 -9.49 24.57
N LEU A 199 -16.76 -9.67 25.05
CA LEU A 199 -15.59 -9.85 24.17
C LEU A 199 -15.75 -11.07 23.27
N GLN A 200 -16.27 -12.18 23.79
CA GLN A 200 -16.56 -13.38 23.01
C GLN A 200 -17.68 -13.16 21.99
N SER A 201 -18.78 -12.50 22.37
CA SER A 201 -19.91 -12.26 21.45
C SER A 201 -19.52 -11.38 20.25
N PHE A 202 -18.55 -10.48 20.44
CA PHE A 202 -18.01 -9.63 19.37
C PHE A 202 -16.79 -10.21 18.66
N GLN A 203 -16.35 -11.43 19.02
CA GLN A 203 -15.18 -12.12 18.45
C GLN A 203 -13.87 -11.33 18.64
N ALA A 204 -13.67 -10.76 19.82
CA ALA A 204 -12.41 -10.10 20.16
C ALA A 204 -11.26 -11.11 20.26
N GLU A 205 -10.07 -10.68 19.86
CA GLU A 205 -8.85 -11.49 19.82
C GLU A 205 -7.72 -10.88 20.66
N ASP A 206 -6.63 -11.62 20.85
CA ASP A 206 -5.44 -11.18 21.62
C ASP A 206 -5.80 -10.60 23.00
N ILE A 207 -6.78 -11.21 23.68
CA ILE A 207 -7.23 -10.75 25.00
C ILE A 207 -6.13 -11.01 26.02
N LYS A 208 -5.63 -9.95 26.64
CA LYS A 208 -4.59 -9.98 27.67
C LYS A 208 -5.08 -9.21 28.88
N GLN A 209 -4.78 -9.75 30.06
CA GLN A 209 -5.15 -9.17 31.33
C GLN A 209 -3.89 -8.81 32.11
N ASP A 210 -3.84 -7.57 32.60
CA ASP A 210 -2.77 -7.05 33.44
C ASP A 210 -3.34 -6.61 34.80
N TYR A 211 -2.70 -7.08 35.86
CA TYR A 211 -3.12 -6.87 37.24
C TYR A 211 -2.36 -5.69 37.88
N ASP A 212 -1.28 -5.22 37.26
CA ASP A 212 -0.45 -4.14 37.78
C ASP A 212 -1.00 -2.78 37.36
N THR A 213 -2.17 -2.43 37.89
CA THR A 213 -2.86 -1.15 37.61
C THR A 213 -2.62 -0.10 38.70
N GLY A 214 -2.01 -0.48 39.82
CA GLY A 214 -1.84 0.36 41.00
C GLY A 214 -3.16 0.72 41.71
N LYS A 215 -4.29 0.12 41.33
CA LYS A 215 -5.61 0.31 41.94
C LYS A 215 -6.14 -1.02 42.49
N ASP A 216 -6.57 -1.03 43.74
CA ASP A 216 -7.15 -2.21 44.36
C ASP A 216 -8.45 -2.62 43.64
N GLY A 217 -8.57 -3.91 43.34
CA GLY A 217 -9.80 -4.47 42.77
C GLY A 217 -9.98 -4.26 41.26
N VAL A 218 -9.02 -3.63 40.57
CA VAL A 218 -9.12 -3.26 39.14
C VAL A 218 -8.01 -3.92 38.32
N THR A 219 -8.36 -4.36 37.12
CA THR A 219 -7.44 -4.95 36.15
C THR A 219 -7.58 -4.29 34.79
N MET A 220 -6.48 -4.18 34.06
CA MET A 220 -6.46 -3.69 32.70
C MET A 220 -6.66 -4.88 31.75
N VAL A 221 -7.65 -4.80 30.88
CA VAL A 221 -7.87 -5.79 29.82
C VAL A 221 -7.60 -5.14 28.47
N THR A 222 -6.69 -5.71 27.70
CA THR A 222 -6.40 -5.30 26.33
C THR A 222 -6.82 -6.38 25.35
N PHE A 223 -7.32 -5.99 24.19
CA PHE A 223 -7.83 -6.91 23.18
C PHE A 223 -7.83 -6.25 21.80
N LYS A 224 -8.10 -7.01 20.75
CA LYS A 224 -8.31 -6.53 19.38
C LYS A 224 -9.74 -6.83 18.95
N ALA A 225 -10.41 -5.85 18.37
CA ALA A 225 -11.76 -6.01 17.83
C ALA A 225 -11.82 -5.55 16.37
N ASP A 226 -12.70 -6.15 15.56
CA ASP A 226 -12.92 -5.68 14.18
C ASP A 226 -13.41 -4.22 14.19
N PHE A 227 -12.85 -3.39 13.32
CA PHE A 227 -13.12 -1.95 13.27
C PHE A 227 -14.62 -1.61 13.18
N ASP A 228 -15.39 -2.38 12.41
CA ASP A 228 -16.83 -2.19 12.23
C ASP A 228 -17.65 -2.55 13.48
N ARG A 229 -17.07 -3.31 14.40
CA ARG A 229 -17.70 -3.78 15.64
C ARG A 229 -17.30 -3.00 16.89
N VAL A 230 -16.25 -2.17 16.82
CA VAL A 230 -15.73 -1.42 17.97
C VAL A 230 -16.81 -0.61 18.67
N GLN A 231 -17.61 0.16 17.93
CA GLN A 231 -18.64 1.01 18.52
C GLN A 231 -19.72 0.19 19.24
N GLY A 232 -20.22 -0.88 18.60
CA GLY A 232 -21.21 -1.75 19.22
C GLY A 232 -20.68 -2.48 20.45
N LEU A 233 -19.40 -2.88 20.44
CA LEU A 233 -18.73 -3.48 21.58
C LEU A 233 -18.59 -2.49 22.75
N GLU A 234 -18.21 -1.23 22.48
CA GLU A 234 -18.14 -0.19 23.52
C GLU A 234 -19.50 0.07 24.17
N GLU A 235 -20.55 0.18 23.35
CA GLU A 235 -21.92 0.39 23.84
C GLU A 235 -22.38 -0.82 24.67
N ALA A 236 -22.11 -2.04 24.22
CA ALA A 236 -22.45 -3.26 24.95
C ALA A 236 -21.69 -3.37 26.28
N ILE A 237 -20.40 -3.04 26.31
CA ILE A 237 -19.61 -3.04 27.55
C ILE A 237 -20.14 -1.96 28.51
N LYS A 238 -20.38 -0.73 28.04
CA LYS A 238 -20.94 0.35 28.90
C LYS A 238 -22.33 0.01 29.43
N ALA A 239 -23.14 -0.70 28.66
CA ALA A 239 -24.48 -1.12 29.08
C ALA A 239 -24.44 -2.20 30.17
N ASN A 240 -23.45 -3.10 30.15
CA ASN A 240 -23.42 -4.29 31.00
C ASN A 240 -22.38 -4.23 32.15
N CYS A 241 -21.32 -3.43 32.03
CA CYS A 241 -20.21 -3.38 32.98
C CYS A 241 -20.09 -2.04 33.74
N SER A 242 -21.06 -1.12 33.62
CA SER A 242 -21.07 0.26 34.15
C SER A 242 -20.67 1.35 33.14
N ARG A 243 -21.30 2.53 33.27
CA ARG A 243 -21.19 3.66 32.33
C ARG A 243 -19.88 4.44 32.46
N ASP A 244 -19.15 4.29 33.56
CA ASP A 244 -17.93 5.04 33.87
C ASP A 244 -16.63 4.34 33.41
N ILE A 245 -16.71 3.32 32.56
CA ILE A 245 -15.54 2.63 32.02
C ILE A 245 -14.79 3.53 31.04
N VAL A 246 -13.49 3.70 31.30
CA VAL A 246 -12.56 4.43 30.42
C VAL A 246 -11.95 3.46 29.42
N PHE A 247 -12.12 3.76 28.14
CA PHE A 247 -11.51 3.01 27.04
C PHE A 247 -10.21 3.70 26.57
N TYR A 248 -9.18 2.90 26.39
CA TYR A 248 -7.91 3.29 25.79
C TYR A 248 -7.85 2.72 24.37
N LYS A 249 -7.86 3.60 23.37
CA LYS A 249 -7.65 3.26 21.96
C LYS A 249 -6.20 3.59 21.62
N ARG A 250 -5.49 2.66 21.00
CA ARG A 250 -4.09 2.85 20.59
C ARG A 250 -3.96 3.04 19.10
#